data_AF-A0A2I1HVZ3-F1
#
_entry.id   AF-A0A2I1HVZ3-F1
#
_cell.length_a   1.000
_cell.length_b   1.000
_cell.length_c   1.000
_cell.angle_alpha   90.00
_cell.angle_beta   90.00
_cell.angle_gamma   90.00
#
_symmetry.space_group_name_H-M   'P 1'
#
loop_
_entity.id
_entity.type
_entity.pdbx_description
1 polymer ?
#
loop_
_entity_poly.entity_id
_entity_poly.type
_entity_poly.pdbx_seq_one_letter_code
_entity_poly.pdbx_strand_id
1 'polypeptide(L)'
;MEQNEKIEDIKRLVEKYLDLGDMNSKVIWKWFYLGRDFEQKVNRRIDQEREKSEQTVRKEIYNEMMEFLMKENEDDEIKKNKKKALKEKMRGAKVIYELFMKIGQERINNVKETNVTTIIKLTTSQKNQIIKDFKKK
;
A
#
# COMPACT_ATOMS: atom_id res chain seq x y z
N MET A 1 46.74 3.31 7.63
CA MET A 1 45.83 4.22 6.91
C MET A 1 44.87 3.43 6.03
N GLU A 2 45.35 2.60 5.10
CA GLU A 2 44.48 1.81 4.19
C GLU A 2 43.46 0.88 4.86
N GLN A 3 43.78 0.25 6.00
CA GLN A 3 42.82 -0.61 6.71
C GLN A 3 41.63 0.17 7.29
N ASN A 4 41.86 1.41 7.75
CA ASN A 4 40.79 2.26 8.26
C ASN A 4 39.89 2.75 7.12
N GLU A 5 40.48 3.10 5.97
CA GLU A 5 39.73 3.50 4.78
C GLU A 5 38.86 2.35 4.25
N LYS A 6 39.39 1.11 4.21
CA LYS A 6 38.60 -0.08 3.88
C LYS A 6 37.46 -0.34 4.88
N ILE A 7 37.68 -0.15 6.17
CA ILE A 7 36.62 -0.31 7.20
C ILE A 7 35.54 0.76 7.01
N GLU A 8 35.91 2.00 6.72
CA GLU A 8 34.96 3.09 6.42
C GLU A 8 34.17 2.81 5.13
N ASP A 9 34.79 2.28 4.09
CA ASP A 9 34.11 1.86 2.86
C ASP A 9 33.05 0.79 3.12
N ILE A 10 33.38 -0.24 3.90
CA ILE A 10 32.42 -1.28 4.27
C ILE A 10 31.26 -0.70 5.09
N LYS A 11 31.53 0.19 6.05
CA LYS A 11 30.47 0.86 6.82
C LYS A 11 29.52 1.64 5.92
N ARG A 12 30.05 2.40 4.96
CA ARG A 12 29.25 3.14 3.97
C ARG A 12 28.37 2.22 3.11
N LEU A 13 28.84 1.01 2.78
CA LEU A 13 28.02 0.02 2.08
C LEU A 13 26.88 -0.52 2.95
N VAL A 14 27.14 -0.79 4.24
CA VAL A 14 26.11 -1.24 5.19
C VAL A 14 25.05 -0.16 5.39
N GLU A 15 25.43 1.11 5.55
CA GLU A 15 24.48 2.22 5.66
C GLU A 15 23.55 2.31 4.45
N LYS A 16 24.11 2.24 3.24
CA LYS A 16 23.31 2.22 2.00
C LYS A 16 22.34 1.04 1.93
N TYR A 17 22.76 -0.15 2.38
CA TYR A 17 21.90 -1.33 2.44
C TYR A 17 20.73 -1.12 3.40
N LEU A 18 20.99 -0.61 4.60
CA LEU A 18 19.96 -0.31 5.60
C LEU A 18 18.97 0.75 5.10
N ASP A 19 19.47 1.81 4.47
CA ASP A 19 18.65 2.88 3.88
C ASP A 19 17.69 2.36 2.81
N LEU A 20 18.15 1.45 1.94
CA LEU A 20 17.29 0.80 0.94
C LEU A 20 16.14 0.04 1.61
N GLY A 21 16.44 -0.72 2.66
CA GLY A 21 15.44 -1.45 3.44
C GLY A 21 14.41 -0.53 4.10
N ASP A 22 14.87 0.58 4.69
CA ASP A 22 14.00 1.54 5.35
C ASP A 22 13.14 2.34 4.36
N MET A 23 13.68 2.65 3.18
CA MET A 23 12.89 3.22 2.08
C MET A 23 11.77 2.27 1.65
N ASN A 24 12.05 0.97 1.53
CA ASN A 24 11.01 -0.01 1.19
C ASN A 24 9.92 -0.09 2.25
N SER A 25 10.28 -0.17 3.53
CA SER A 25 9.31 -0.17 4.64
C SER A 25 8.47 1.13 4.65
N LYS A 26 9.08 2.29 4.42
CA LYS A 26 8.36 3.57 4.30
C LYS A 26 7.35 3.57 3.15
N VAL A 27 7.71 2.98 2.00
CA VAL A 27 6.78 2.84 0.87
C VAL A 27 5.60 1.95 1.26
N ILE A 28 5.85 0.80 1.88
CA ILE A 28 4.77 -0.12 2.30
C ILE A 28 3.85 0.58 3.32
N TRP A 29 4.40 1.34 4.27
CA TRP A 29 3.60 2.14 5.22
C TRP A 29 2.67 3.15 4.53
N LYS A 30 3.15 3.85 3.48
CA LYS A 30 2.29 4.77 2.71
C LYS A 30 1.11 4.03 2.06
N TRP A 31 1.34 2.83 1.53
CA TRP A 31 0.26 2.00 0.97
C TRP A 31 -0.69 1.47 2.04
N PHE A 32 -0.15 1.06 3.20
CA PHE A 32 -0.95 0.61 4.34
C PHE A 32 -1.91 1.71 4.82
N TYR A 33 -1.41 2.92 5.07
CA TYR A 33 -2.24 4.03 5.52
C TYR A 33 -3.25 4.48 4.46
N LEU A 34 -2.85 4.52 3.19
CA LEU A 34 -3.78 4.79 2.09
C LEU A 34 -4.96 3.81 2.08
N GLY A 35 -4.68 2.51 2.25
CA GLY A 35 -5.71 1.47 2.33
C GLY A 35 -6.60 1.62 3.56
N ARG A 36 -5.99 1.81 4.74
CA ARG A 36 -6.70 2.00 6.00
C ARG A 36 -7.66 3.19 5.94
N ASP A 37 -7.17 4.35 5.53
CA ASP A 37 -7.93 5.59 5.55
C ASP A 37 -9.06 5.56 4.51
N PHE A 38 -8.82 4.90 3.36
CA PHE A 38 -9.86 4.64 2.37
C PHE A 38 -10.97 3.73 2.92
N GLU A 39 -10.63 2.59 3.53
CA GLU A 39 -11.63 1.68 4.13
C GLU A 39 -12.39 2.35 5.28
N GLN A 40 -11.72 3.17 6.11
CA GLN A 40 -12.38 3.96 7.15
C GLN A 40 -13.38 4.95 6.57
N LYS A 41 -13.04 5.65 5.48
CA LYS A 41 -13.97 6.57 4.81
C LYS A 41 -15.17 5.84 4.21
N VAL A 42 -14.96 4.65 3.62
CA VAL A 42 -16.03 3.79 3.11
C VAL A 42 -16.98 3.38 4.24
N ASN A 43 -16.45 2.84 5.34
CA ASN A 43 -17.27 2.35 6.46
C ASN A 43 -18.06 3.47 7.11
N ARG A 44 -17.45 4.64 7.34
CA ARG A 44 -18.15 5.82 7.88
C ARG A 44 -19.34 6.25 7.02
N ARG A 45 -19.21 6.18 5.70
CA ARG A 45 -20.33 6.50 4.79
C ARG A 45 -21.43 5.45 4.81
N ILE A 46 -21.07 4.18 4.87
CA ILE A 46 -22.05 3.10 5.00
C ILE A 46 -22.86 3.27 6.30
N ASP A 47 -22.18 3.60 7.40
CA ASP A 47 -22.83 3.81 8.70
C ASP A 47 -23.78 5.03 8.70
N GLN A 48 -23.41 6.09 7.96
CA GLN A 48 -24.20 7.32 7.80
C GLN A 48 -25.37 7.15 6.82
N GLU A 49 -25.15 6.41 5.73
CA GLU A 49 -26.05 6.25 4.60
C GLU A 49 -26.56 4.80 4.57
N ARG A 50 -27.28 4.40 5.62
CA ARG A 50 -27.70 3.01 5.95
C ARG A 50 -28.38 2.21 4.83
N GLU A 51 -28.76 2.85 3.73
CA GLU A 51 -29.42 2.25 2.56
C GLU A 51 -28.47 2.00 1.37
N LYS A 52 -27.26 2.58 1.36
CA LYS A 52 -26.34 2.41 0.23
C LYS A 52 -25.48 1.17 0.39
N SER A 53 -25.34 0.42 -0.70
CA SER A 53 -24.38 -0.67 -0.76
C SER A 53 -22.94 -0.15 -0.71
N GLU A 54 -22.04 -0.95 -0.14
CA GLU A 54 -20.60 -0.68 -0.13
C GLU A 54 -20.07 -0.35 -1.53
N GLN A 55 -20.58 -1.06 -2.56
CA GLN A 55 -20.19 -0.82 -3.95
C GLN A 55 -20.55 0.59 -4.42
N THR A 56 -21.75 1.07 -4.07
CA THR A 56 -22.19 2.42 -4.40
C THR A 56 -21.34 3.46 -3.68
N VAL A 57 -21.13 3.29 -2.36
CA VAL A 57 -20.29 4.19 -1.55
C VAL A 57 -18.87 4.28 -2.11
N ARG A 58 -18.25 3.15 -2.46
CA ARG A 58 -16.92 3.14 -3.09
C ARG A 58 -16.92 3.88 -4.42
N LYS A 59 -17.95 3.69 -5.26
CA LYS A 59 -18.08 4.38 -6.56
C LYS A 59 -18.14 5.89 -6.37
N GLU A 60 -18.88 6.36 -5.38
CA GLU A 60 -18.98 7.79 -5.04
C GLU A 60 -17.64 8.34 -4.56
N ILE A 61 -16.97 7.67 -3.63
CA ILE A 61 -15.63 8.08 -3.17
C ILE A 61 -14.64 8.13 -4.34
N TYR A 62 -14.67 7.15 -5.25
CA TYR A 62 -13.84 7.20 -6.45
C TYR A 62 -14.16 8.40 -7.34
N ASN A 63 -15.43 8.75 -7.51
CA ASN A 63 -15.81 9.91 -8.32
C ASN A 63 -15.32 11.22 -7.69
N GLU A 64 -15.49 11.39 -6.38
CA GLU A 64 -14.97 12.55 -5.65
C GLU A 64 -13.44 12.65 -5.75
N MET A 65 -12.73 11.55 -5.54
CA MET A 65 -11.28 11.53 -5.71
C MET A 65 -10.87 11.93 -7.13
N MET A 66 -11.64 11.52 -8.14
CA MET A 66 -11.39 11.90 -9.52
C MET A 66 -11.60 13.38 -9.78
N GLU A 67 -12.58 14.03 -9.14
CA GLU A 67 -12.79 15.48 -9.27
C GLU A 67 -11.55 16.28 -8.88
N PHE A 68 -10.79 15.85 -7.86
CA PHE A 68 -9.52 16.47 -7.47
C PHE A 68 -8.32 16.08 -8.34
N LEU A 69 -8.44 15.03 -9.15
CA LEU A 69 -7.35 14.53 -10.00
C LEU A 69 -7.46 14.99 -11.46
N MET A 70 -8.65 15.42 -11.89
CA MET A 70 -8.86 15.97 -13.23
C MET A 70 -8.33 17.40 -13.30
N LYS A 71 -7.75 17.75 -14.45
CA LYS A 71 -7.56 19.14 -14.84
C LYS A 71 -8.73 19.56 -15.74
N GLU A 72 -9.01 20.86 -15.76
CA GLU A 72 -9.95 21.41 -16.73
C GLU A 72 -9.52 21.04 -18.16
N ASN A 73 -10.49 20.65 -18.99
CA ASN A 73 -10.31 20.31 -20.42
C ASN A 73 -9.51 19.03 -20.72
N GLU A 74 -9.33 18.11 -19.76
CA GLU A 74 -8.78 16.79 -20.09
C GLU A 74 -9.75 15.97 -20.95
N ASP A 75 -9.20 15.32 -21.98
CA ASP A 75 -9.93 14.42 -22.86
C ASP A 75 -10.45 13.17 -22.12
N ASP A 76 -11.55 12.61 -22.61
CA ASP A 76 -12.26 11.50 -21.97
C ASP A 76 -11.43 10.22 -21.89
N GLU A 77 -10.48 10.00 -22.79
CA GLU A 77 -9.55 8.87 -22.68
C GLU A 77 -8.61 9.02 -21.48
N ILE A 78 -8.05 10.23 -21.28
CA ILE A 78 -7.19 10.54 -20.13
C ILE A 78 -7.97 10.34 -18.83
N LYS A 79 -9.22 10.84 -18.79
CA LYS A 79 -10.13 10.67 -17.64
C LYS A 79 -10.33 9.18 -17.31
N LYS A 80 -10.60 8.36 -18.33
CA LYS A 80 -10.82 6.92 -18.18
C LYS A 80 -9.56 6.21 -17.67
N ASN A 81 -8.39 6.55 -18.20
CA ASN A 81 -7.11 5.96 -17.80
C ASN A 81 -6.75 6.30 -16.35
N LYS A 82 -6.91 7.55 -15.93
CA LYS A 82 -6.72 7.96 -14.53
C LYS A 82 -7.69 7.24 -13.58
N LYS A 83 -8.96 7.13 -13.96
CA LYS A 83 -9.97 6.41 -13.16
C LYS A 83 -9.62 4.94 -13.00
N LYS A 84 -9.11 4.29 -14.04
CA LYS A 84 -8.63 2.90 -13.97
C LYS A 84 -7.42 2.80 -13.03
N ALA A 85 -6.42 3.66 -13.20
CA ALA A 85 -5.22 3.68 -12.36
C ALA A 85 -5.56 3.94 -10.88
N LEU A 86 -6.48 4.85 -10.59
CA LEU A 86 -6.95 5.13 -9.24
C LEU A 86 -7.57 3.88 -8.58
N LYS A 87 -8.48 3.20 -9.29
CA LYS A 87 -9.12 1.97 -8.80
C LYS A 87 -8.10 0.86 -8.54
N GLU A 88 -7.15 0.68 -9.45
CA GLU A 88 -6.07 -0.30 -9.28
C GLU A 88 -5.18 0.02 -8.08
N LYS A 89 -4.85 1.30 -7.88
CA LYS A 89 -4.08 1.78 -6.73
C LYS A 89 -4.81 1.51 -5.41
N MET A 90 -6.09 1.85 -5.31
CA MET A 90 -6.88 1.61 -4.09
C MET A 90 -7.04 0.12 -3.80
N ARG A 91 -7.25 -0.72 -4.84
CA ARG A 91 -7.28 -2.18 -4.68
C ARG A 91 -5.97 -2.72 -4.12
N GLY A 92 -4.83 -2.26 -4.65
CA GLY A 92 -3.53 -2.63 -4.11
C GLY A 92 -3.32 -2.17 -2.67
N ALA A 93 -3.74 -0.95 -2.34
CA ALA A 93 -3.65 -0.41 -0.98
C ALA A 93 -4.50 -1.22 0.02
N LYS A 94 -5.72 -1.60 -0.37
CA LYS A 94 -6.58 -2.50 0.40
C LYS A 94 -5.91 -3.84 0.69
N VAL A 95 -5.26 -4.45 -0.32
CA VAL A 95 -4.52 -5.71 -0.14
C VAL A 95 -3.41 -5.58 0.91
N ILE A 96 -2.63 -4.50 0.86
CA ILE A 96 -1.56 -4.24 1.84
C ILE A 96 -2.16 -4.04 3.23
N TYR A 97 -3.16 -3.17 3.35
CA TYR A 97 -3.87 -2.92 4.59
C TYR A 97 -4.39 -4.20 5.23
N GLU A 98 -5.17 -4.99 4.51
CA GLU A 98 -5.76 -6.23 5.03
C GLU A 98 -4.73 -7.28 5.44
N LEU A 99 -3.64 -7.42 4.67
CA LEU A 99 -2.59 -8.39 4.99
C LEU A 99 -1.91 -8.01 6.31
N PHE A 100 -1.45 -6.77 6.45
CA PHE A 100 -0.72 -6.33 7.64
C PHE A 100 -1.62 -6.13 8.86
N MET A 101 -2.92 -5.85 8.68
CA MET A 101 -3.88 -5.94 9.79
C MET A 101 -4.00 -7.37 10.34
N LYS A 102 -3.84 -8.40 9.49
CA LYS A 102 -3.96 -9.80 9.91
C LYS A 102 -2.69 -10.38 10.53
N ILE A 103 -1.50 -9.91 10.11
CA ILE A 103 -0.21 -10.44 10.58
C ILE A 103 0.52 -9.53 11.57
N GLY A 104 -0.02 -8.33 11.83
CA GLY A 104 0.62 -7.30 12.65
C GLY A 104 1.23 -6.20 11.78
N GLN A 105 0.83 -4.94 12.03
CA GLN A 105 1.30 -3.78 11.27
C GLN A 105 2.80 -3.52 11.48
N GLU A 106 3.34 -3.86 12.66
CA GLU A 106 4.75 -3.74 12.98
C GLU A 106 5.65 -4.59 12.08
N ARG A 107 5.08 -5.62 11.44
CA ARG A 107 5.80 -6.50 10.50
C ARG A 107 6.19 -5.79 9.22
N ILE A 108 5.60 -4.63 8.89
CA ILE A 108 6.02 -3.80 7.75
C ILE A 108 7.51 -3.45 7.85
N ASN A 109 8.01 -3.19 9.06
CA ASN A 109 9.40 -2.81 9.30
C ASN A 109 10.40 -3.95 9.00
N ASN A 110 9.91 -5.19 8.94
CA ASN A 110 10.72 -6.38 8.63
C ASN A 110 10.79 -6.67 7.14
N VAL A 111 10.01 -5.97 6.30
CA VAL A 111 10.02 -6.16 4.85
C VAL A 111 11.06 -5.25 4.22
N LYS A 112 12.29 -5.74 4.13
CA LYS A 112 13.43 -4.95 3.64
C LYS A 112 13.54 -4.92 2.12
N GLU A 113 13.31 -6.05 1.45
CA GLU A 113 13.60 -6.16 0.00
C GLU A 113 12.36 -6.39 -0.87
N THR A 114 11.28 -6.93 -0.30
CA THR A 114 10.09 -7.25 -1.08
C THR A 114 9.32 -5.98 -1.43
N ASN A 115 9.31 -5.64 -2.71
CA ASN A 115 8.54 -4.52 -3.24
C ASN A 115 7.04 -4.70 -3.00
N VAL A 116 6.36 -3.59 -2.72
CA VAL A 116 4.91 -3.54 -2.49
C VAL A 116 4.09 -4.17 -3.64
N THR A 117 4.54 -4.01 -4.89
CA THR A 117 3.88 -4.59 -6.07
C THR A 117 3.90 -6.12 -6.06
N THR A 118 4.98 -6.72 -5.55
CA THR A 118 5.08 -8.18 -5.36
C THR A 118 4.10 -8.65 -4.31
N ILE A 119 3.99 -7.92 -3.18
CA ILE A 119 3.03 -8.24 -2.11
C ILE A 119 1.59 -8.17 -2.64
N ILE A 120 1.25 -7.14 -3.42
CA ILE A 120 -0.08 -6.97 -4.02
C ILE A 120 -0.45 -8.17 -4.91
N LYS A 121 0.53 -8.67 -5.69
CA LYS A 121 0.37 -9.79 -6.62
C LYS A 121 0.31 -11.16 -5.96
N LEU A 122 0.53 -11.27 -4.65
CA LEU A 122 0.39 -12.55 -3.94
C LEU A 122 -1.02 -13.12 -4.15
N THR A 123 -1.06 -14.40 -4.51
CA THR A 123 -2.30 -15.16 -4.64
C THR A 123 -2.99 -15.31 -3.28
N THR A 124 -4.28 -15.62 -3.29
CA THR A 124 -5.03 -15.91 -2.06
C THR A 124 -4.39 -17.03 -1.24
N SER A 125 -3.90 -18.09 -1.91
CA SER A 125 -3.22 -19.20 -1.25
C SER A 125 -1.93 -18.74 -0.54
N GLN A 126 -1.08 -17.97 -1.21
CA GLN A 126 0.15 -17.43 -0.63
C GLN A 126 -0.12 -16.50 0.56
N LYS A 127 -1.11 -15.60 0.44
CA LYS A 127 -1.54 -14.73 1.56
C LYS A 127 -2.00 -15.54 2.76
N ASN A 128 -2.82 -16.57 2.52
CA ASN A 128 -3.32 -17.43 3.59
C ASN A 128 -2.21 -18.22 4.26
N GLN A 129 -1.21 -18.67 3.50
CA GLN A 129 -0.04 -19.35 4.06
C GLN A 129 0.75 -18.42 4.97
N ILE A 130 1.07 -17.21 4.52
CA ILE A 130 1.75 -16.18 5.34
C ILE A 130 0.96 -15.93 6.63
N ILE A 131 -0.35 -15.70 6.54
CA ILE A 131 -1.19 -15.45 7.72
C ILE A 131 -1.14 -16.62 8.71
N LYS A 132 -1.20 -17.88 8.21
CA LYS A 132 -1.10 -19.06 9.06
C LYS A 132 0.25 -19.14 9.77
N ASP A 133 1.34 -18.84 9.08
CA ASP A 133 2.69 -18.94 9.64
C ASP A 133 2.93 -17.91 10.74
N PHE A 134 2.32 -16.72 10.64
CA PHE A 134 2.37 -15.70 11.70
C PHE A 134 1.41 -15.95 12.87
N LYS A 135 0.32 -16.72 12.68
CA LYS A 135 -0.62 -17.08 13.76
C LYS A 135 -0.19 -18.28 14.62
N LYS A 136 0.77 -19.07 14.16
CA LYS A 136 1.28 -20.25 14.86
C LYS A 136 2.35 -19.93 15.92
N LYS A 137 2.74 -18.67 16.05
CA LYS A 137 3.66 -18.16 17.08
C LYS A 137 2.87 -17.41 18.14
#